data_AF-W4JV26-F1
#
_entry.id   AF-W4JV26-F1
#
_cell.length_a   1.000
_cell.length_b   1.000
_cell.length_c   1.000
_cell.angle_alpha   90.00
_cell.angle_beta   90.00
_cell.angle_gamma   90.00
#
_symmetry.space_group_name_H-M   'P 1'
#
loop_
_entity.id
_entity.type
_entity.pdbx_description
1 polymer ?
#
loop_
_entity_poly.entity_id
_entity_poly.type
_entity_poly.pdbx_seq_one_letter_code
_entity_poly.pdbx_strand_id
1 'polypeptide(L)'
;MNDHIITPIRLNMKVSNRSQYGRAKATIDSACEGVIVNETWVRRHCFPTYTLNNPICVRNVDDTINKAGLIRSALDVNLTIRDINGRTHTECVQMFISNLGKDDLILGTDWLKYHDPSIEWR
;
A
#
# COMPACT_ATOMS: atom_id res chain seq x y z
N MET A 1 -5.01 10.46 -30.85
CA MET A 1 -4.77 9.44 -29.81
C MET A 1 -5.78 9.73 -28.72
N ASN A 2 -6.72 8.82 -28.49
CA ASN A 2 -7.64 8.96 -27.36
C ASN A 2 -6.83 8.65 -26.12
N ASP A 3 -6.62 9.64 -25.26
CA ASP A 3 -6.03 9.43 -23.94
C ASP A 3 -7.00 8.55 -23.14
N HIS A 4 -6.76 7.24 -23.17
CA HIS A 4 -7.43 6.32 -22.28
C HIS A 4 -6.98 6.67 -20.86
N ILE A 5 -7.85 7.34 -20.11
CA ILE A 5 -7.61 7.61 -18.69
C ILE A 5 -7.66 6.27 -17.96
N ILE A 6 -6.50 5.67 -17.75
CA ILE A 6 -6.36 4.51 -16.86
C ILE A 6 -6.51 5.03 -15.44
N THR A 7 -7.69 4.84 -14.86
CA THR A 7 -7.94 5.16 -13.46
C THR A 7 -7.65 3.90 -12.63
N PRO A 8 -6.70 3.95 -11.68
CA PRO A 8 -6.42 2.79 -10.84
C PRO A 8 -7.63 2.45 -9.95
N ILE A 9 -7.80 1.16 -9.66
CA ILE A 9 -8.79 0.70 -8.69
C ILE A 9 -8.33 1.14 -7.31
N ARG A 10 -9.23 1.80 -6.58
CA ARG A 10 -8.93 2.33 -5.24
C ARG A 10 -9.91 1.86 -4.20
N LEU A 11 -9.38 1.48 -3.05
CA LEU A 11 -10.13 1.06 -1.87
C LEU A 11 -9.93 2.07 -0.73
N ASN A 12 -11.01 2.41 -0.04
CA ASN A 12 -10.91 3.19 1.19
C ASN A 12 -10.56 2.25 2.34
N MET A 13 -9.41 2.45 2.93
CA MET A 13 -8.91 1.64 4.04
C MET A 13 -8.77 2.48 5.30
N LYS A 14 -8.87 1.80 6.44
CA LYS A 14 -8.49 2.37 7.73
C LYS A 14 -7.19 1.71 8.16
N VAL A 15 -6.24 2.53 8.59
CA VAL A 15 -4.95 2.10 9.11
C VAL A 15 -4.87 2.55 10.55
N SER A 16 -4.52 1.67 11.46
CA SER A 16 -4.41 2.01 12.87
C SER A 16 -3.30 1.24 13.57
N ASN A 17 -2.89 1.73 14.72
CA ASN A 17 -2.17 0.95 15.72
C ASN A 17 -2.77 1.28 17.09
N ARG A 18 -2.02 1.09 18.19
CA ARG A 18 -2.53 1.38 19.54
C ARG A 18 -2.89 2.85 19.78
N SER A 19 -2.25 3.80 19.10
CA SER A 19 -2.33 5.23 19.40
C SER A 19 -2.67 6.12 18.19
N GLN A 20 -2.46 5.64 16.97
CA GLN A 20 -2.70 6.37 15.73
C GLN A 20 -3.79 5.70 14.90
N TYR A 21 -4.51 6.54 14.14
CA TYR A 21 -5.53 6.13 13.20
C TYR A 21 -5.49 7.07 11.99
N GLY A 22 -5.61 6.51 10.79
CA GLY A 22 -5.67 7.26 9.54
C GLY A 22 -6.55 6.57 8.52
N ARG A 23 -7.19 7.36 7.65
CA ARG A 23 -7.83 6.85 6.43
C ARG A 23 -6.84 6.95 5.28
N ALA A 24 -6.78 5.91 4.46
CA ALA A 24 -5.93 5.86 3.28
C ALA A 24 -6.74 5.41 2.07
N LYS A 25 -6.44 5.99 0.90
CA LYS A 25 -6.88 5.43 -0.38
C LYS A 25 -5.79 4.50 -0.89
N ALA A 26 -6.09 3.22 -0.92
CA ALA A 26 -5.19 2.18 -1.39
C ALA A 26 -5.44 1.87 -2.85
N THR A 27 -4.39 1.93 -3.68
CA THR A 27 -4.42 1.41 -5.05
C THR A 27 -4.18 -0.09 -5.02
N ILE A 28 -4.99 -0.86 -5.76
CA ILE A 28 -4.72 -2.27 -6.02
C ILE A 28 -3.77 -2.36 -7.20
N ASP A 29 -2.60 -2.98 -7.02
CA ASP A 29 -1.58 -3.07 -8.06
C ASP A 29 -0.92 -4.46 -8.09
N SER A 30 -1.36 -5.30 -9.04
CA SER A 30 -0.77 -6.62 -9.27
C SER A 30 0.59 -6.59 -9.97
N ALA A 31 1.11 -5.40 -10.30
CA ALA A 31 2.48 -5.23 -10.80
C ALA A 31 3.44 -4.76 -9.69
N CYS A 32 2.95 -4.52 -8.47
CA CYS A 32 3.76 -4.14 -7.31
C CYS A 32 3.90 -5.33 -6.34
N GLU A 33 5.03 -5.46 -5.66
CA GLU A 33 5.23 -6.43 -4.58
C GLU A 33 5.07 -5.77 -3.20
N GLY A 34 4.62 -6.52 -2.19
CA GLY A 34 4.41 -6.03 -0.83
C GLY A 34 3.25 -5.02 -0.66
N VAL A 35 3.12 -4.50 0.56
CA VAL A 35 2.19 -3.41 0.88
C VAL A 35 3.01 -2.15 1.11
N ILE A 36 2.78 -1.12 0.28
CA ILE A 36 3.59 0.10 0.30
C ILE A 36 2.74 1.27 0.76
N VAL A 37 3.27 2.10 1.66
CA VAL A 37 2.63 3.33 2.12
C VAL A 37 3.46 4.55 1.75
N ASN A 38 2.78 5.65 1.45
CA ASN A 38 3.41 6.91 1.11
C ASN A 38 4.03 7.56 2.35
N GLU A 39 5.30 7.92 2.26
CA GLU A 39 6.03 8.63 3.32
C GLU A 39 5.29 9.88 3.82
N THR A 40 4.70 10.66 2.92
CA THR A 40 3.96 11.88 3.29
C THR A 40 2.70 11.55 4.09
N TRP A 41 2.02 10.45 3.78
CA TRP A 41 0.86 9.97 4.52
C TRP A 41 1.25 9.53 5.94
N VAL A 42 2.35 8.79 6.08
CA VAL A 42 2.88 8.31 7.37
C VAL A 42 3.23 9.49 8.27
N ARG A 43 3.97 10.47 7.73
CA ARG A 43 4.38 11.69 8.47
C ARG A 43 3.16 12.50 8.91
N ARG A 44 2.18 12.70 8.04
CA ARG A 44 0.95 13.45 8.34
C ARG A 44 0.13 12.83 9.48
N HIS A 45 0.11 11.50 9.58
CA HIS A 45 -0.64 10.78 10.61
C HIS A 45 0.21 10.36 11.81
N CYS A 46 1.48 10.76 11.85
CA CYS A 46 2.41 10.53 12.97
C CYS A 46 2.53 9.06 13.38
N PHE A 47 2.47 8.13 12.42
CA PHE A 47 2.70 6.72 12.71
C PHE A 47 4.18 6.48 13.06
N PRO A 48 4.47 5.71 14.13
CA PRO A 48 5.83 5.29 14.43
C PRO A 48 6.35 4.38 13.32
N THR A 49 7.63 4.52 13.00
CA THR A 49 8.32 3.75 11.97
C THR A 49 9.60 3.15 12.53
N TYR A 50 10.11 2.13 11.86
CA TYR A 50 11.41 1.54 12.16
C TYR A 50 12.24 1.38 10.89
N THR A 51 13.56 1.32 11.08
CA THR A 51 14.52 1.07 9.98
C THR A 51 14.64 -0.43 9.74
N LEU A 52 14.63 -0.83 8.48
CA LEU A 52 14.89 -2.21 8.07
C LEU A 52 16.36 -2.54 8.24
N ASN A 53 16.66 -3.71 8.81
CA ASN A 53 18.04 -4.19 8.92
C ASN A 53 18.68 -4.36 7.53
N ASN A 54 17.90 -4.81 6.55
CA ASN A 54 18.31 -4.95 5.17
C ASN A 54 17.41 -4.07 4.29
N PRO A 55 17.93 -2.96 3.73
CA PRO A 55 17.17 -2.15 2.77
C PRO A 55 16.74 -2.96 1.56
N ILE A 56 15.52 -2.72 1.08
CA ILE A 56 14.95 -3.42 -0.07
C ILE A 56 15.23 -2.62 -1.34
N CYS A 57 15.82 -3.28 -2.35
CA CYS A 57 16.04 -2.69 -3.66
C CYS A 57 14.82 -2.91 -4.55
N VAL A 58 14.09 -1.84 -4.85
CA VAL A 58 12.95 -1.90 -5.77
C VAL A 58 13.47 -1.88 -7.20
N ARG A 59 13.10 -2.90 -7.97
CA ARG A 59 13.40 -2.99 -9.40
C ARG A 59 12.13 -2.73 -10.20
N ASN A 60 12.28 -2.02 -11.32
CA ASN A 60 11.24 -1.91 -12.33
C ASN A 60 11.20 -3.19 -13.18
N VAL A 61 10.16 -3.33 -14.00
CA VAL A 61 9.99 -4.48 -14.92
C VAL A 61 11.17 -4.64 -15.90
N ASP A 62 11.87 -3.55 -16.23
CA ASP A 62 13.06 -3.54 -17.08
C ASP A 62 14.38 -3.76 -16.31
N ASP A 63 14.30 -4.29 -15.08
CA ASP A 63 15.40 -4.53 -14.13
C ASP A 63 16.19 -3.29 -13.67
N THR A 64 15.78 -2.09 -14.10
CA THR A 64 16.37 -0.84 -13.60
C THR A 64 15.98 -0.58 -12.15
N ILE A 65 16.87 0.07 -11.40
CA ILE A 65 16.56 0.48 -10.02
C ILE A 65 15.48 1.57 -10.09
N ASN A 66 14.42 1.39 -9.32
CA ASN A 66 13.36 2.38 -9.22
C ASN A 66 13.92 3.74 -8.78
N LYS A 67 13.43 4.85 -9.37
CA LYS A 67 13.89 6.21 -9.05
C LYS A 67 13.70 6.59 -7.57
N ALA A 68 12.77 5.94 -6.87
CA ALA A 68 12.57 6.11 -5.43
C ALA A 68 13.74 5.54 -4.58
N GLY A 69 14.64 4.76 -5.19
CA GLY A 69 15.81 4.19 -4.54
C GLY A 69 15.50 2.98 -3.66
N LEU A 70 16.25 2.85 -2.56
CA LEU A 70 16.10 1.75 -1.61
C LEU A 70 15.00 2.08 -0.60
N ILE A 71 14.10 1.13 -0.36
CA ILE A 71 13.18 1.17 0.78
C ILE A 71 13.99 0.85 2.03
N ARG A 72 13.98 1.77 3.00
CA ARG A 72 14.76 1.67 4.25
C ARG A 72 13.92 1.56 5.50
N SER A 73 12.64 1.93 5.41
CA SER A 73 11.79 2.07 6.59
C SER A 73 10.47 1.36 6.39
N ALA A 74 9.91 0.87 7.49
CA ALA A 74 8.62 0.19 7.53
C ALA A 74 7.86 0.58 8.80
N LEU A 75 6.61 0.14 8.88
CA LEU A 75 5.75 0.23 10.05
C LEU A 75 4.81 -0.98 10.09
N ASP A 76 4.44 -1.40 11.30
CA ASP A 76 3.45 -2.45 11.52
C ASP A 76 2.15 -1.83 12.01
N VAL A 77 1.06 -2.13 11.33
CA VAL A 77 -0.25 -1.52 11.55
C VAL A 77 -1.36 -2.53 11.36
N ASN A 78 -2.49 -2.28 12.02
CA ASN A 78 -3.75 -2.91 11.69
C ASN A 78 -4.33 -2.23 10.44
N LEU A 79 -4.55 -3.03 9.40
CA LEU A 79 -5.21 -2.63 8.18
C LEU A 79 -6.64 -3.15 8.20
N THR A 80 -7.61 -2.26 8.09
CA THR A 80 -9.04 -2.59 8.07
C THR A 80 -9.65 -2.20 6.74
N ILE A 81 -10.30 -3.16 6.09
CA ILE A 81 -11.05 -3.01 4.84
C ILE A 81 -12.50 -3.45 5.06
N ARG A 82 -13.42 -2.82 4.31
CA ARG A 82 -14.82 -3.22 4.24
C ARG A 82 -15.14 -3.70 2.82
N ASP A 83 -15.72 -4.89 2.69
CA ASP A 83 -16.15 -5.43 1.40
C ASP A 83 -17.47 -4.81 0.92
N ILE A 84 -17.89 -5.19 -0.30
CA ILE A 84 -19.14 -4.70 -0.92
C ILE A 84 -20.40 -5.13 -0.15
N ASN A 85 -20.33 -6.20 0.64
CA ASN A 85 -21.42 -6.71 1.47
C ASN A 85 -21.42 -6.09 2.88
N GLY A 86 -20.53 -5.13 3.13
CA GLY A 86 -20.40 -4.45 4.42
C GLY A 86 -19.62 -5.23 5.49
N ARG A 87 -19.06 -6.40 5.17
CA ARG A 87 -18.22 -7.18 6.09
C ARG A 87 -16.89 -6.49 6.27
N THR A 88 -16.37 -6.54 7.50
CA THR A 88 -15.12 -5.87 7.86
C THR A 88 -14.03 -6.93 8.07
N HIS A 89 -12.93 -6.80 7.34
CA HIS A 89 -11.71 -7.58 7.52
C HIS A 89 -10.66 -6.70 8.18
N THR A 90 -9.92 -7.23 9.15
CA THR A 90 -8.83 -6.51 9.84
C THR A 90 -7.68 -7.47 10.10
N GLU A 91 -6.48 -7.03 9.78
CA GLU A 91 -5.25 -7.81 9.91
C GLU A 91 -4.07 -6.91 10.28
N CYS A 92 -3.05 -7.49 10.90
CA CYS A 92 -1.77 -6.81 11.12
C CYS A 92 -0.89 -6.99 9.90
N VAL A 93 -0.36 -5.89 9.35
CA VAL A 93 0.44 -5.88 8.12
C VAL A 93 1.68 -5.02 8.33
N GLN A 94 2.83 -5.53 7.88
CA GLN A 94 4.03 -4.73 7.69
C GLN A 94 3.90 -3.94 6.39
N MET A 95 4.00 -2.62 6.48
CA MET A 95 3.98 -1.74 5.31
C MET A 95 5.36 -1.13 5.08
N PHE A 96 5.78 -1.10 3.83
CA PHE A 96 7.04 -0.51 3.40
C PHE A 96 6.85 0.96 3.02
N ILE A 97 7.77 1.82 3.44
CA ILE A 97 7.65 3.27 3.22
C ILE A 97 8.40 3.65 1.96
N SER A 98 7.68 4.26 1.01
CA SER A 98 8.24 4.79 -0.23
C SER A 98 7.52 6.08 -0.65
N ASN A 99 8.05 6.78 -1.66
CA ASN A 99 7.37 7.93 -2.24
C ASN A 99 6.43 7.46 -3.37
N LEU A 100 5.12 7.48 -3.11
CA LEU A 100 4.08 7.07 -4.05
C LEU A 100 3.44 8.25 -4.81
N GLY A 101 4.04 9.44 -4.72
CA GLY A 101 3.47 10.66 -5.30
C GLY A 101 2.10 10.98 -4.70
N LYS A 102 1.04 10.78 -5.49
CA LYS A 102 -0.34 11.14 -5.13
C LYS A 102 -1.12 10.03 -4.42
N ASP A 103 -0.64 8.79 -4.44
CA ASP A 103 -1.34 7.66 -3.83
C ASP A 103 -0.93 7.53 -2.36
N ASP A 104 -1.87 7.16 -1.48
CA ASP A 104 -1.56 7.02 -0.05
C ASP A 104 -0.94 5.65 0.24
N LEU A 105 -1.44 4.59 -0.42
CA LEU A 105 -1.08 3.20 -0.16
C LEU A 105 -1.21 2.38 -1.46
N ILE A 106 -0.41 1.31 -1.59
CA ILE A 106 -0.53 0.28 -2.62
C ILE A 106 -0.65 -1.09 -1.94
N LEU A 107 -1.64 -1.87 -2.37
CA LEU A 107 -1.75 -3.30 -2.09
C LEU A 107 -1.16 -4.05 -3.29
N GLY A 108 0.04 -4.61 -3.08
CA GLY A 108 0.74 -5.38 -4.08
C GLY A 108 0.29 -6.84 -4.16
N THR A 109 0.92 -7.54 -5.09
CA THR A 109 0.68 -8.92 -5.48
C THR A 109 0.71 -9.92 -4.32
N ASP A 110 1.58 -9.76 -3.32
CA ASP A 110 1.65 -10.72 -2.21
C ASP A 110 0.37 -10.69 -1.37
N TRP A 111 -0.12 -9.48 -1.09
CA TRP A 111 -1.39 -9.31 -0.38
C TRP A 111 -2.55 -9.86 -1.22
N LEU A 112 -2.54 -9.59 -2.53
CA LEU A 112 -3.58 -10.09 -3.45
C LEU A 112 -3.58 -11.61 -3.57
N LYS A 113 -2.41 -12.25 -3.69
CA LYS A 113 -2.29 -13.70 -3.77
C LYS A 113 -2.68 -14.39 -2.46
N TYR A 114 -2.33 -13.78 -1.32
CA TYR A 114 -2.64 -14.34 -0.01
C TYR A 114 -4.15 -14.34 0.25
N HIS A 115 -4.84 -13.26 -0.10
CA HIS A 115 -6.27 -13.10 0.17
C HIS A 115 -7.20 -13.54 -0.97
N ASP A 116 -6.66 -13.73 -2.18
CA ASP A 116 -7.38 -14.11 -3.41
C ASP A 116 -8.73 -13.39 -3.57
N PRO A 117 -8.75 -12.03 -3.58
CA PRO A 117 -10.00 -11.29 -3.55
C PRO A 117 -10.76 -11.45 -4.86
N SER A 118 -12.06 -11.71 -4.77
CA SER A 118 -12.96 -11.58 -5.91
C SER A 118 -13.12 -10.10 -6.26
N ILE A 119 -12.83 -9.75 -7.51
CA ILE A 119 -13.05 -8.39 -8.04
C ILE A 119 -14.30 -8.41 -8.91
N GLU A 120 -15.37 -7.80 -8.40
CA GLU A 120 -16.57 -7.52 -9.17
C GLU A 120 -16.39 -6.17 -9.88
N TRP A 121 -16.20 -6.24 -11.20
CA TRP A 121 -15.89 -5.07 -12.03
C TRP A 121 -17.11 -4.23 -12.42
N ARG A 122 -18.32 -4.59 -11.98
CA ARG A 122 -19.58 -4.01 -12.44
C ARG A 122 -20.52 -3.72 -11.29
#